data_AF-B6GD49-F1
#
_entry.id   AF-B6GD49-F1
#
_cell.length_a   1.000
_cell.length_b   1.000
_cell.length_c   1.000
_cell.angle_alpha   90.00
_cell.angle_beta   90.00
_cell.angle_gamma   90.00
#
_symmetry.space_group_name_H-M   'P 1'
#
loop_
_entity.id
_entity.type
_entity.pdbx_description
1 polymer ?
#
loop_
_entity_poly.entity_id
_entity_poly.type
_entity_poly.pdbx_seq_one_letter_code
_entity_poly.pdbx_strand_id
1 'polypeptide(L)'
;WQSMSRGSWHLHGHIHSAGSVYNELNRKQGLMRYDVGVDANDLAPVSLDEIRAWFEGVEFYGRARWWEWVNGTGDPAVAEDCGAVRELMVEVDRDHATAQESAEASRRCASALRDLGLGR
;
A
#
# COMPACT_ATOMS: atom_id res chain seq x y z
N TRP A 1 17.08 9.69 9.65
CA TRP A 1 17.47 11.12 9.67
C TRP A 1 16.43 11.90 10.49
N GLN A 2 16.85 12.69 11.48
CA GLN A 2 15.94 13.28 12.49
C GLN A 2 15.03 14.41 11.98
N SER A 3 15.28 14.92 10.75
CA SER A 3 14.48 15.99 10.11
C SER A 3 13.64 15.54 8.92
N MET A 4 13.57 14.24 8.58
CA MET A 4 12.67 13.75 7.54
C MET A 4 11.18 13.80 7.94
N SER A 5 10.84 14.18 9.18
CA SER A 5 9.51 13.99 9.74
C SER A 5 8.70 15.28 9.81
N ARG A 6 8.05 15.66 8.71
CA ARG A 6 6.86 16.53 8.63
C ARG A 6 6.42 16.70 7.17
N GLY A 7 5.61 15.77 6.66
CA GLY A 7 5.05 15.85 5.30
C GLY A 7 6.01 15.54 4.15
N SER A 8 7.21 15.00 4.42
CA SER A 8 8.08 14.51 3.34
C SER A 8 7.46 13.27 2.67
N TRP A 9 7.73 13.09 1.38
CA TRP A 9 7.35 11.88 0.66
C TRP A 9 8.39 10.78 0.88
N HIS A 10 7.90 9.62 1.30
CA HIS A 10 8.70 8.41 1.42
C HIS A 10 8.47 7.53 0.20
N LEU A 11 9.37 7.64 -0.76
CA LEU A 11 9.40 6.80 -1.96
C LEU A 11 10.24 5.56 -1.67
N HIS A 12 9.68 4.38 -1.97
CA HIS A 12 10.37 3.11 -1.76
C HIS A 12 9.97 2.10 -2.83
N GLY A 13 10.59 0.93 -2.82
CA GLY A 13 10.27 -0.17 -3.73
C GLY A 13 10.39 -1.51 -3.01
N HIS A 14 10.68 -2.58 -3.75
CA HIS A 14 11.07 -3.91 -3.23
C HIS A 14 9.97 -4.75 -2.57
N ILE A 15 8.82 -4.17 -2.18
CA ILE A 15 7.79 -4.90 -1.43
C ILE A 15 6.88 -5.81 -2.29
N HIS A 16 7.07 -5.83 -3.62
CA HIS A 16 6.29 -6.66 -4.56
C HIS A 16 4.78 -6.59 -4.30
N SER A 17 4.28 -5.36 -4.20
CA SER A 17 2.88 -5.07 -3.88
C SER A 17 1.93 -5.55 -5.00
N ALA A 18 0.70 -5.88 -4.62
CA ALA A 18 -0.34 -6.31 -5.56
C ALA A 18 -0.94 -5.11 -6.29
N GLY A 19 -0.25 -4.63 -7.33
CA GLY A 19 -0.65 -3.43 -8.06
C GLY A 19 -0.64 -2.17 -7.19
N SER A 20 -1.50 -1.21 -7.54
CA SER A 20 -1.55 0.12 -6.90
C SER A 20 -2.22 0.14 -5.51
N VAL A 21 -2.73 -1.00 -5.02
CA VAL A 21 -3.50 -1.12 -3.76
C VAL A 21 -2.76 -0.54 -2.55
N TYR A 22 -1.46 -0.80 -2.44
CA TYR A 22 -0.64 -0.25 -1.35
C TYR A 22 -0.57 1.27 -1.41
N ASN A 23 -0.38 1.86 -2.60
CA ASN A 23 -0.29 3.30 -2.78
C ASN A 23 -1.62 3.99 -2.47
N GLU A 24 -2.72 3.42 -2.93
CA GLU A 24 -4.07 3.94 -2.69
C GLU A 24 -4.43 3.92 -1.21
N LEU A 25 -4.13 2.83 -0.50
CA LEU A 25 -4.37 2.75 0.94
C LEU A 25 -3.52 3.75 1.73
N ASN A 26 -2.25 3.94 1.38
CA ASN A 26 -1.44 4.97 2.04
C ASN A 26 -2.02 6.37 1.81
N ARG A 27 -2.43 6.68 0.57
CA ARG A 27 -3.07 7.94 0.23
C ARG A 27 -4.35 8.17 1.02
N LYS A 28 -5.26 7.18 1.05
CA LYS A 28 -6.51 7.21 1.82
C LYS A 28 -6.28 7.38 3.33
N GLN A 29 -5.19 6.84 3.87
CA GLN A 29 -4.84 6.98 5.29
C GLN A 29 -4.10 8.30 5.62
N GLY A 30 -3.80 9.16 4.64
CA GLY A 30 -3.01 10.38 4.83
C GLY A 30 -1.52 10.11 5.07
N LEU A 31 -1.03 8.94 4.65
CA LEU A 31 0.36 8.53 4.76
C LEU A 31 1.11 8.90 3.47
N MET A 32 2.17 9.69 3.62
CA MET A 32 2.99 10.17 2.49
C MET A 32 4.00 9.10 2.05
N ARG A 33 3.52 7.91 1.69
CA ARG A 33 4.32 6.76 1.25
C ARG A 33 3.88 6.33 -0.13
N TYR A 34 4.85 6.06 -0.99
CA TYR A 34 4.57 5.59 -2.34
C TYR A 34 5.60 4.54 -2.76
N ASP A 35 5.10 3.38 -3.17
CA ASP A 35 5.87 2.33 -3.82
C ASP A 35 6.07 2.69 -5.29
N VAL A 36 7.32 3.02 -5.66
CA VAL A 36 7.77 3.29 -7.02
C VAL A 36 8.24 2.03 -7.75
N GLY A 37 8.02 0.85 -7.16
CA GLY A 37 8.31 -0.45 -7.76
C GLY A 37 7.43 -0.72 -8.98
N VAL A 38 7.98 -1.47 -9.94
CA VAL A 38 7.33 -1.77 -11.22
C VAL A 38 6.02 -2.55 -11.06
N ASP A 39 5.91 -3.40 -10.03
CA ASP A 39 4.71 -4.19 -9.76
C ASP A 39 3.51 -3.32 -9.34
N ALA A 40 3.78 -2.15 -8.73
CA ALA A 40 2.78 -1.18 -8.29
C ALA A 40 2.37 -0.17 -9.38
N ASN A 41 3.12 -0.08 -10.48
CA ASN A 41 3.04 1.01 -11.45
C ASN A 41 3.03 0.49 -12.90
N ASP A 42 2.31 -0.61 -13.17
CA ASP A 42 2.10 -1.16 -14.53
C ASP A 42 3.38 -1.39 -15.35
N LEU A 43 4.45 -1.81 -14.67
CA LEU A 43 5.77 -2.02 -15.29
C LEU A 43 6.38 -0.76 -15.91
N ALA A 44 5.91 0.42 -15.49
CA ALA A 44 6.39 1.72 -15.95
C ALA A 44 7.19 2.47 -14.86
N PRO A 45 8.15 3.32 -15.25
CA PRO A 45 8.81 4.21 -14.31
C PRO A 45 7.85 5.30 -13.82
N VAL A 46 8.09 5.78 -12.61
CA VAL A 46 7.31 6.87 -11.99
C VAL A 46 8.12 8.17 -11.99
N SER A 47 7.51 9.24 -12.49
CA SER A 47 8.07 10.59 -12.52
C SER A 47 7.78 11.37 -11.24
N LEU A 48 8.57 12.41 -10.98
CA LEU A 48 8.32 13.31 -9.85
C LEU A 48 7.00 14.08 -9.99
N ASP A 49 6.58 14.39 -11.22
CA ASP A 49 5.32 15.10 -11.47
C ASP A 49 4.11 14.21 -11.14
N GLU A 50 4.18 12.91 -11.43
CA GLU A 50 3.16 11.94 -11.03
C GLU A 50 3.07 11.81 -9.51
N ILE A 51 4.21 11.73 -8.82
CA ILE A 51 4.22 11.72 -7.34
C ILE A 51 3.61 13.01 -6.77
N ARG A 52 3.92 14.16 -7.39
CA ARG A 52 3.36 15.45 -6.97
C ARG A 52 1.85 15.50 -7.15
N ALA A 53 1.36 15.08 -8.31
CA ALA A 53 -0.07 15.01 -8.59
C ALA A 53 -0.78 14.00 -7.67
N TRP A 54 -0.13 12.87 -7.36
CA TRP A 54 -0.67 11.83 -6.48
C TRP A 54 -1.00 12.35 -5.07
N PHE A 55 -0.09 13.15 -4.51
CA PHE A 55 -0.19 13.68 -3.16
C PHE A 55 -0.82 15.08 -3.08
N GLU A 56 -1.23 15.66 -4.20
CA GLU A 56 -1.90 16.96 -4.21
C GLU A 56 -3.20 16.90 -3.39
N GLY A 57 -3.35 17.84 -2.45
CA GLY A 57 -4.52 17.92 -1.56
C GLY A 57 -4.60 16.85 -0.46
N VAL A 58 -3.60 15.98 -0.32
CA VAL A 58 -3.55 14.98 0.76
C VAL A 58 -3.02 15.61 2.04
N GLU A 59 -3.85 15.68 3.07
CA GLU A 59 -3.45 16.14 4.40
C GLU A 59 -2.60 15.07 5.12
N PHE A 60 -1.43 15.48 5.61
CA PHE A 60 -0.51 14.57 6.30
C PHE A 60 -1.01 14.23 7.70
N TYR A 61 -1.31 12.94 7.94
CA TYR A 61 -1.86 12.51 9.23
C TYR A 61 -0.81 12.34 10.34
N GLY A 62 0.44 12.01 10.02
CA GLY A 62 1.50 11.83 11.02
C GLY A 62 2.39 10.61 10.80
N ARG A 63 3.11 10.21 11.84
CA ARG A 63 4.02 9.06 11.81
C ARG A 63 3.29 7.79 12.22
N ALA A 64 3.01 6.92 11.25
CA ALA A 64 2.66 5.53 11.50
C ALA A 64 3.89 4.64 11.36
N ARG A 65 3.95 3.46 11.98
CA ARG A 65 4.93 2.43 11.57
C ARG A 65 4.43 1.72 10.33
N TRP A 66 5.28 1.00 9.60
CA TRP A 66 4.87 0.37 8.34
C TRP A 66 4.00 -0.87 8.55
N TRP A 67 4.16 -1.56 9.68
CA TRP A 67 3.30 -2.67 10.09
C TRP A 67 2.01 -2.22 10.81
N GLU A 68 1.85 -0.93 11.07
CA GLU A 68 0.65 -0.36 11.67
C GLU A 68 -0.23 0.21 10.57
N TRP A 69 -1.22 -0.57 10.14
CA TRP A 69 -2.36 -0.01 9.40
C TRP A 69 -3.12 0.93 10.33
N VAL A 70 -3.21 2.20 9.96
CA VAL A 70 -3.83 3.24 10.78
C VAL A 70 -4.87 3.97 9.95
N ASN A 71 -6.10 4.04 10.43
CA ASN A 71 -7.05 4.97 9.83
C ASN A 71 -6.80 6.38 10.38
N GLY A 72 -5.82 7.05 9.78
CA GLY A 72 -5.47 8.39 10.20
C GLY A 72 -6.56 9.42 9.99
N THR A 73 -7.28 9.30 8.88
CA THR A 73 -8.35 10.23 8.55
C THR A 73 -9.58 10.13 9.46
N GLY A 74 -9.73 9.02 10.19
CA GLY A 74 -10.95 8.72 10.94
C GLY A 74 -12.14 8.38 10.04
N ASP A 75 -11.95 8.21 8.73
CA ASP A 75 -12.99 7.87 7.77
C ASP A 75 -13.38 6.39 7.88
N PRO A 76 -14.64 6.05 8.23
CA PRO A 76 -15.08 4.66 8.33
C PRO A 76 -14.84 3.82 7.08
N ALA A 77 -14.92 4.41 5.88
CA ALA A 77 -14.67 3.70 4.63
C ALA A 77 -13.21 3.27 4.51
N VAL A 78 -12.27 4.13 4.93
CA VAL A 78 -10.84 3.80 4.96
C VAL A 78 -10.55 2.70 5.99
N ALA A 79 -11.26 2.68 7.11
CA ALA A 79 -11.14 1.60 8.09
C ALA A 79 -11.62 0.25 7.52
N GLU A 80 -12.73 0.25 6.77
CA GLU A 80 -13.25 -0.92 6.07
C GLU A 80 -12.26 -1.44 5.01
N ASP A 81 -11.74 -0.55 4.17
CA ASP A 81 -10.73 -0.88 3.15
C ASP A 81 -9.47 -1.51 3.79
N CYS A 82 -8.96 -0.91 4.87
CA CYS A 82 -7.84 -1.44 5.64
C CYS A 82 -8.14 -2.81 6.27
N GLY A 83 -9.39 -3.03 6.69
CA GLY A 83 -9.86 -4.31 7.23
C GLY A 83 -9.84 -5.41 6.17
N ALA A 84 -10.43 -5.13 5.00
CA ALA A 84 -10.49 -6.06 3.88
C ALA A 84 -9.08 -6.47 3.40
N VAL A 85 -8.18 -5.49 3.25
CA VAL A 85 -6.81 -5.75 2.81
C VAL A 85 -6.04 -6.55 3.85
N ARG A 86 -6.19 -6.22 5.14
CA ARG A 86 -5.54 -6.97 6.23
C ARG A 86 -6.00 -8.42 6.24
N GLU A 87 -7.29 -8.68 6.08
CA GLU A 87 -7.85 -10.04 6.07
C GLU A 87 -7.24 -10.88 4.93
N LEU A 88 -7.12 -10.32 3.73
CA LEU A 88 -6.51 -10.98 2.59
C LEU A 88 -5.01 -11.25 2.80
N MET A 89 -4.28 -10.30 3.40
CA MET A 89 -2.84 -10.46 3.64
C MET A 89 -2.53 -11.51 4.71
N VAL A 90 -3.41 -11.72 5.69
CA VAL A 90 -3.24 -12.76 6.72
C VAL A 90 -3.15 -14.17 6.13
N GLU A 91 -3.77 -14.44 4.97
CA GLU A 91 -3.64 -15.75 4.31
C GLU A 91 -2.21 -16.02 3.82
N VAL A 92 -1.49 -14.97 3.39
CA VAL A 92 -0.11 -15.07 2.85
C VAL A 92 0.92 -15.32 3.94
N ASP A 93 0.67 -14.80 5.15
CA ASP A 93 1.58 -14.92 6.29
C ASP A 93 1.42 -16.27 7.04
N ARG A 94 0.57 -17.19 6.55
CA ARG A 94 0.39 -18.51 7.17
C ARG A 94 1.56 -19.44 6.85
N ASP A 95 1.79 -20.40 7.74
CA ASP A 95 2.74 -21.48 7.47
C ASP A 95 2.27 -22.30 6.26
N HIS A 96 3.14 -22.40 5.25
CA HIS A 96 2.94 -23.23 4.07
C HIS A 96 3.92 -24.40 4.09
N ALA A 97 3.47 -25.59 3.72
CA ALA A 97 4.31 -26.78 3.73
C ALA A 97 5.33 -26.73 2.57
N THR A 98 5.03 -26.01 1.50
CA THR A 98 5.91 -25.86 0.34
C THR A 98 6.00 -24.42 -0.19
N ALA A 99 7.09 -24.13 -0.91
CA ALA A 99 7.25 -22.86 -1.62
C ALA A 99 6.18 -22.67 -2.71
N GLN A 100 5.72 -23.76 -3.33
CA GLN A 100 4.67 -23.70 -4.34
C GLN A 100 3.34 -23.24 -3.72
N GLU A 101 2.95 -23.81 -2.57
CA GLU A 101 1.74 -23.42 -1.85
C GLU A 101 1.77 -21.95 -1.42
N SER A 102 2.90 -21.47 -0.89
CA SER A 102 3.09 -20.06 -0.53
C SER A 102 2.97 -19.14 -1.76
N ALA A 103 3.56 -19.53 -2.88
CA ALA A 103 3.46 -18.78 -4.12
C ALA A 103 2.03 -18.75 -4.68
N GLU A 104 1.27 -19.85 -4.55
CA GLU A 104 -0.14 -19.92 -4.93
C GLU A 104 -1.02 -19.04 -4.03
N ALA A 105 -0.80 -19.06 -2.71
CA ALA A 105 -1.49 -18.19 -1.77
C ALA A 105 -1.23 -16.71 -2.07
N SER A 106 0.03 -16.35 -2.33
CA SER A 106 0.43 -15.00 -2.73
C SER A 106 -0.27 -14.56 -4.02
N ARG A 107 -0.37 -15.44 -5.04
CA ARG A 107 -1.09 -15.15 -6.29
C ARG A 107 -2.58 -14.95 -6.08
N ARG A 108 -3.24 -15.78 -5.25
CA ARG A 108 -4.66 -15.64 -4.93
C ARG A 108 -4.93 -14.33 -4.20
N CYS A 109 -4.14 -14.02 -3.17
CA CYS A 109 -4.22 -12.77 -2.43
C CYS A 109 -4.02 -11.57 -3.36
N ALA A 110 -3.00 -11.59 -4.22
CA ALA A 110 -2.77 -10.52 -5.19
C ALA A 110 -3.93 -10.34 -6.19
N SER A 111 -4.60 -11.43 -6.59
CA SER A 111 -5.80 -11.35 -7.42
C SER A 111 -6.96 -10.71 -6.66
N ALA A 112 -7.25 -11.20 -5.45
CA ALA A 112 -8.33 -10.69 -4.62
C ALA A 112 -8.14 -9.20 -4.27
N LEU A 113 -6.91 -8.78 -3.99
CA LEU A 113 -6.58 -7.37 -3.74
C LEU A 113 -6.87 -6.48 -4.95
N ARG A 114 -6.62 -6.96 -6.18
CA ARG A 114 -7.00 -6.23 -7.40
C ARG A 114 -8.52 -6.14 -7.56
N ASP A 115 -9.23 -7.20 -7.22
CA ASP A 115 -10.70 -7.27 -7.34
C ASP A 115 -11.44 -6.39 -6.30
N LEU A 116 -10.77 -5.95 -5.22
CA LEU A 116 -11.33 -4.98 -4.27
C LEU A 116 -11.59 -3.59 -4.90
N GLY A 117 -11.06 -3.32 -6.10
CA GLY A 117 -11.25 -2.03 -6.77
C GLY A 117 -10.61 -0.85 -6.03
N LEU A 118 -9.67 -1.13 -5.13
CA LEU A 118 -8.90 -0.11 -4.41
C LEU A 118 -7.78 0.47 -5.26
N GLY A 119 -7.34 -0.26 -6.30
CA GLY A 119 -6.34 0.18 -7.26
C GLY A 119 -6.96 0.85 -8.48
N ARG A 120 -6.25 1.82 -9.05
CA ARG A 120 -6.45 2.25 -10.43
C ARG A 120 -5.85 1.25 -11.40
#